data_AF-A0A6J7UD90-F1
#
_entry.id   AF-A0A6J7UD90-F1
#
_cell.length_a   1.000
_cell.length_b   1.000
_cell.length_c   1.000
_cell.angle_alpha   90.00
_cell.angle_beta   90.00
_cell.angle_gamma   90.00
#
_symmetry.space_group_name_H-M   'P 1'
#
loop_
_entity.id
_entity.type
_entity.pdbx_description
1 polymer ?
#
loop_
_entity_poly.entity_id
_entity_poly.type
_entity_poly.pdbx_seq_one_letter_code
_entity_poly.pdbx_strand_id
1 'polypeptide(L)'
;MFQGNWTEPNLMTAAKGTDFGIMPLPISTDAKAYGNDSIPVGVPGYFMIDAKQSTKAERDGAVDFLTWLYTSSTGQRFVADPVTEGGMGFIPVYKGFKVQPATSMSRDIAKYVDGGKTLEWINTYYPAGLQETVGKVSMQQYFTDKISAADLAKAIQDAWKGSVKTWRGAAK
;
A
#
# COMPACT_ATOMS: atom_id res chain seq x y z
N MET A 1 9.60 11.74 -5.82
CA MET A 1 8.69 10.76 -6.44
C MET A 1 7.84 10.13 -5.34
N PHE A 2 6.53 9.93 -5.54
CA PHE A 2 5.65 9.20 -4.61
C PHE A 2 5.35 7.81 -5.16
N GLN A 3 6.06 6.79 -4.67
CA GLN A 3 5.98 5.41 -5.12
C GLN A 3 6.33 4.46 -3.97
N GLY A 4 6.09 3.16 -4.14
CA GLY A 4 6.56 2.14 -3.21
C GLY A 4 7.84 1.42 -3.65
N ASN A 5 8.26 0.45 -2.84
CA ASN A 5 9.49 -0.32 -3.02
C ASN A 5 9.55 -1.12 -4.33
N TRP A 6 8.40 -1.45 -4.92
CA TRP A 6 8.32 -2.13 -6.23
C TRP A 6 8.99 -1.35 -7.36
N THR A 7 9.26 -0.05 -7.20
CA THR A 7 9.93 0.76 -8.21
C THR A 7 11.45 0.63 -8.21
N GLU A 8 12.06 0.07 -7.16
CA GLU A 8 13.51 -0.02 -7.01
C GLU A 8 14.21 -0.67 -8.22
N PRO A 9 13.76 -1.81 -8.78
CA PRO A 9 14.43 -2.42 -9.93
C PRO A 9 14.48 -1.49 -11.16
N ASN A 10 13.40 -0.75 -11.40
CA ASN A 10 13.31 0.19 -12.51
C ASN A 10 14.22 1.41 -12.28
N LEU A 11 14.29 1.92 -11.05
CA LEU A 11 15.18 3.02 -10.68
C LEU A 11 16.65 2.64 -10.85
N MET A 12 17.05 1.47 -10.34
CA MET A 12 18.42 0.97 -10.45
C MET A 12 18.82 0.69 -11.90
N THR A 13 17.86 0.33 -12.76
CA THR A 13 18.09 0.16 -14.20
C THR A 13 18.23 1.49 -14.92
N ALA A 14 17.34 2.45 -14.62
CA ALA A 14 17.30 3.75 -15.30
C ALA A 14 18.48 4.65 -14.92
N ALA A 15 19.01 4.53 -13.70
CA ALA A 15 20.13 5.32 -13.21
C ALA A 15 21.15 4.44 -12.48
N LYS A 16 21.89 3.65 -13.24
CA LYS A 16 22.95 2.78 -12.70
C LYS A 16 24.03 3.60 -12.00
N GLY A 17 24.42 3.16 -10.80
CA GLY A 17 25.43 3.84 -9.98
C GLY A 17 24.92 5.03 -9.18
N THR A 18 23.62 5.32 -9.23
CA THR A 18 22.97 6.33 -8.39
C THR A 18 22.42 5.67 -7.13
N ASP A 19 22.62 6.35 -5.99
CA ASP A 19 22.01 5.95 -4.73
C ASP A 19 20.58 6.50 -4.62
N PHE A 20 19.67 5.64 -4.18
CA PHE A 20 18.28 6.00 -3.89
C PHE A 20 17.98 5.75 -2.42
N GLY A 21 17.15 6.62 -1.83
CA GLY A 21 16.70 6.51 -0.45
C GLY A 21 15.23 6.84 -0.29
N ILE A 22 14.72 6.58 0.90
CA ILE A 22 13.35 6.89 1.31
C ILE A 22 13.40 8.00 2.34
N MET A 23 12.50 8.98 2.20
CA MET A 23 12.30 10.03 3.18
C MET A 23 10.81 10.15 3.55
N PRO A 24 10.49 10.48 4.82
CA PRO A 24 9.16 10.97 5.19
C PRO A 24 8.76 12.18 4.35
N LEU A 25 7.47 12.34 4.09
CA LEU A 25 6.94 13.57 3.50
C LEU A 25 6.85 14.63 4.60
N PRO A 26 7.59 15.76 4.52
CA PRO A 26 7.44 16.82 5.50
C PRO A 26 6.06 17.46 5.36
N ILE A 27 5.23 17.36 6.39
CA ILE A 27 3.88 17.95 6.43
C ILE A 27 3.82 19.23 7.28
N SER A 28 4.90 19.54 8.00
CA SER A 28 5.04 20.73 8.85
C SER A 28 6.50 21.15 8.94
N THR A 29 6.75 22.43 9.26
CA THR A 29 8.09 22.95 9.56
C THR A 29 8.54 22.66 11.01
N ASP A 30 7.62 22.22 11.88
CA ASP A 30 7.97 21.70 13.21
C ASP A 30 8.46 20.25 13.08
N ALA A 31 9.72 20.00 13.43
CA ALA A 31 10.32 18.67 13.39
C ALA A 31 9.61 17.64 14.29
N LYS A 32 8.86 18.07 15.30
CA LYS A 32 8.11 17.20 16.23
C LYS A 32 6.67 16.94 15.79
N ALA A 33 6.22 17.54 14.69
CA ALA A 33 4.86 17.34 14.20
C ALA A 33 4.61 15.86 13.86
N TYR A 34 3.42 15.37 14.22
CA TYR A 34 2.99 14.01 13.91
C TYR A 34 3.19 13.70 12.42
N GLY A 35 3.81 12.57 12.10
CA GLY A 35 4.02 12.11 10.73
C GLY A 35 5.29 12.63 10.04
N ASN A 36 5.96 13.67 10.56
CA ASN A 36 7.21 14.18 9.96
C ASN A 36 8.39 13.19 10.05
N ASP A 37 8.31 12.18 10.90
CA ASP A 37 9.32 11.12 11.05
C ASP A 37 8.84 9.74 10.57
N SER A 38 7.69 9.68 9.91
CA SER A 38 6.98 8.44 9.57
C SER A 38 6.66 8.37 8.07
N ILE A 39 6.50 7.15 7.54
CA ILE A 39 6.17 6.92 6.13
C ILE A 39 4.83 6.20 5.95
N PRO A 40 4.06 6.47 4.88
CA PRO A 40 2.86 5.69 4.57
C PRO A 40 3.23 4.25 4.22
N VAL A 41 2.77 3.29 5.02
CA VAL A 41 2.91 1.85 4.75
C VAL A 41 1.52 1.23 4.74
N GLY A 42 1.22 0.46 3.70
CA GLY A 42 -0.08 -0.17 3.55
C GLY A 42 0.01 -1.51 2.86
N VAL A 43 -1.07 -2.28 3.02
CA VAL A 43 -1.24 -3.57 2.35
C VAL A 43 -1.73 -3.30 0.92
N PRO A 44 -0.97 -3.69 -0.12
CA PRO A 44 -1.32 -3.37 -1.51
C PRO A 44 -2.52 -4.17 -2.02
N GLY A 45 -2.86 -5.29 -1.38
CA GLY A 45 -4.00 -6.12 -1.72
C GLY A 45 -4.20 -7.27 -0.75
N TYR A 46 -5.36 -7.94 -0.86
CA TYR A 46 -5.72 -9.08 -0.03
C TYR A 46 -6.08 -10.26 -0.92
N PHE A 47 -5.66 -11.45 -0.51
CA PHE A 47 -6.26 -12.68 -1.02
C PHE A 47 -7.65 -12.85 -0.39
N MET A 48 -8.67 -13.08 -1.21
CA MET A 48 -10.04 -13.33 -0.75
C MET A 48 -10.52 -14.65 -1.34
N ILE A 49 -11.19 -15.46 -0.53
CA ILE A 49 -11.80 -16.72 -0.97
C ILE A 49 -13.30 -16.47 -1.10
N ASP A 50 -13.86 -16.74 -2.29
CA ASP A 50 -15.27 -16.55 -2.56
C ASP A 50 -16.11 -17.62 -1.82
N ALA A 51 -16.93 -17.16 -0.88
CA ALA A 51 -17.78 -18.05 -0.08
C ALA A 51 -19.01 -18.58 -0.85
N LYS A 52 -19.43 -17.92 -1.94
CA LYS A 52 -20.68 -18.17 -2.65
C LYS A 52 -20.48 -18.93 -3.95
N GLN A 53 -19.48 -18.54 -4.75
CA GLN A 53 -19.28 -19.08 -6.09
C GLN A 53 -18.34 -20.28 -6.11
N SER A 54 -17.41 -20.38 -5.16
CA SER A 54 -16.52 -21.53 -5.07
C SER A 54 -17.22 -22.74 -4.46
N THR A 55 -16.89 -23.92 -4.93
CA THR A 55 -17.22 -25.20 -4.29
C THR A 55 -16.44 -25.35 -2.98
N LYS A 56 -16.83 -26.33 -2.13
CA LYS A 56 -16.07 -26.61 -0.90
C LYS A 56 -14.63 -27.00 -1.21
N ALA A 57 -14.41 -27.85 -2.20
CA ALA A 57 -13.08 -28.34 -2.57
C ALA A 57 -12.15 -27.19 -3.03
N GLU A 58 -12.66 -26.23 -3.81
CA GLU A 58 -11.88 -25.06 -4.23
C GLU A 58 -11.52 -24.16 -3.05
N ARG A 59 -12.45 -23.96 -2.10
CA ARG A 59 -12.16 -23.18 -0.89
C ARG A 59 -11.11 -23.86 -0.02
N ASP A 60 -11.23 -25.17 0.20
CA ASP A 60 -10.25 -25.94 0.98
C ASP A 60 -8.85 -25.85 0.31
N GLY A 61 -8.78 -26.08 -1.01
CA GLY A 61 -7.53 -25.97 -1.76
C GLY A 61 -6.92 -24.57 -1.77
N ALA A 62 -7.74 -23.51 -1.81
CA ALA A 62 -7.26 -22.14 -1.68
C ALA A 62 -6.66 -21.86 -0.29
N VAL A 63 -7.27 -22.39 0.78
CA VAL A 63 -6.71 -22.29 2.14
C VAL A 63 -5.39 -23.05 2.23
N ASP A 64 -5.31 -24.27 1.68
CA ASP A 64 -4.07 -25.06 1.67
C ASP A 64 -2.95 -24.33 0.93
N PHE A 65 -3.23 -23.78 -0.26
CA PHE A 65 -2.25 -23.03 -1.04
C PHE A 65 -1.76 -21.78 -0.31
N LEU A 66 -2.66 -20.96 0.24
CA LEU A 66 -2.28 -19.74 0.96
C LEU A 66 -1.50 -20.08 2.24
N THR A 67 -1.88 -21.15 2.93
CA THR A 67 -1.12 -21.65 4.09
C THR A 67 0.29 -22.04 3.68
N TRP A 68 0.44 -22.85 2.62
CA TRP A 68 1.75 -23.22 2.07
C TRP A 68 2.56 -21.99 1.66
N LEU A 69 1.94 -21.01 0.98
CA LEU A 69 2.60 -19.82 0.48
C LEU A 69 3.25 -18.99 1.61
N TYR A 70 2.57 -18.85 2.75
CA TYR A 70 3.08 -18.02 3.85
C TYR A 70 3.90 -18.79 4.91
N THR A 71 3.75 -20.10 5.00
CA THR A 71 4.38 -20.91 6.06
C THR A 71 5.53 -21.79 5.59
N SER A 72 5.54 -22.20 4.32
CA SER A 72 6.64 -23.02 3.77
C SER A 72 7.83 -22.17 3.38
N SER A 73 9.05 -22.71 3.49
CA SER A 73 10.26 -21.97 3.08
C SER A 73 10.25 -21.56 1.61
N THR A 74 9.75 -22.42 0.72
CA THR A 74 9.61 -22.12 -0.71
C THR A 74 8.56 -21.05 -0.97
N GLY A 75 7.40 -21.14 -0.31
CA GLY A 75 6.36 -20.11 -0.42
C GLY A 75 6.84 -18.73 0.04
N GLN A 76 7.55 -18.69 1.17
CA GLN A 76 8.10 -17.45 1.71
C GLN A 76 9.07 -16.76 0.73
N ARG A 77 9.82 -17.54 -0.06
CA ARG A 77 10.66 -17.02 -1.15
C ARG A 77 9.81 -16.34 -2.22
N PHE A 78 8.73 -16.96 -2.70
CA PHE A 78 7.81 -16.30 -3.64
C PHE A 78 7.22 -15.00 -3.11
N VAL A 79 6.98 -14.88 -1.81
CA VAL A 79 6.46 -13.65 -1.21
C VAL A 79 7.53 -12.56 -1.15
N ALA A 80 8.73 -12.87 -0.65
CA ALA A 80 9.72 -11.86 -0.26
C ALA A 80 10.82 -11.61 -1.29
N ASP A 81 11.15 -12.59 -2.13
CA ASP A 81 12.20 -12.46 -3.14
C ASP A 81 11.80 -11.43 -4.20
N PRO A 82 12.77 -10.77 -4.84
CA PRO A 82 12.47 -9.73 -5.82
C PRO A 82 11.86 -10.35 -7.09
N VAL A 83 11.18 -9.52 -7.87
CA VAL A 83 10.59 -9.92 -9.16
C VAL A 83 11.63 -10.52 -10.12
N THR A 84 12.89 -10.10 -10.01
CA THR A 84 14.02 -10.66 -10.78
C THR A 84 14.35 -12.12 -10.44
N GLU A 85 13.91 -12.62 -9.28
CA GLU A 85 14.02 -14.05 -8.87
C GLU A 85 12.67 -14.78 -8.96
N GLY A 86 11.65 -14.16 -9.54
CA GLY A 86 10.29 -14.72 -9.65
C GLY A 86 9.43 -14.57 -8.39
N GLY A 87 9.87 -13.77 -7.41
CA GLY A 87 9.06 -13.41 -6.24
C GLY A 87 8.23 -12.14 -6.44
N MET A 88 7.50 -11.74 -5.40
CA MET A 88 6.61 -10.57 -5.40
C MET A 88 7.26 -9.31 -4.81
N GLY A 89 8.40 -9.44 -4.12
CA GLY A 89 9.08 -8.33 -3.44
C GLY A 89 8.29 -7.71 -2.28
N PHE A 90 7.39 -8.48 -1.66
CA PHE A 90 6.61 -8.01 -0.52
C PHE A 90 7.43 -8.06 0.76
N ILE A 91 7.22 -7.07 1.62
CA ILE A 91 7.82 -7.04 2.96
C ILE A 91 7.03 -8.01 3.84
N PRO A 92 7.67 -9.04 4.43
CA PRO A 92 6.98 -9.98 5.30
C PRO A 92 6.32 -9.31 6.51
N VAL A 93 5.08 -9.68 6.79
CA VAL A 93 4.28 -9.09 7.89
C VAL A 93 3.89 -10.09 8.99
N TYR A 94 4.23 -11.38 8.81
CA TYR A 94 3.87 -12.44 9.74
C TYR A 94 5.07 -12.88 10.57
N LYS A 95 4.83 -13.16 11.86
CA LYS A 95 5.84 -13.77 12.74
C LYS A 95 6.28 -15.13 12.16
N GLY A 96 7.58 -15.40 12.20
CA GLY A 96 8.15 -16.67 11.72
C GLY A 96 8.63 -16.68 10.27
N PHE A 97 8.51 -15.56 9.53
CA PHE A 97 9.20 -15.39 8.25
C PHE A 97 10.71 -15.36 8.46
N LYS A 98 11.44 -16.15 7.67
CA LYS A 98 12.91 -16.24 7.74
C LYS A 98 13.61 -15.52 6.60
N VAL A 99 12.88 -15.20 5.54
CA VAL A 99 13.40 -14.51 4.36
C VAL A 99 13.48 -13.01 4.63
N GLN A 100 14.65 -12.43 4.40
CA GLN A 100 14.90 -11.01 4.57
C GLN A 100 14.47 -10.23 3.32
N PRO A 101 14.06 -8.95 3.45
CA PRO A 101 13.74 -8.14 2.28
C PRO A 101 14.96 -8.03 1.35
N ALA A 102 14.76 -8.41 0.08
CA ALA A 102 15.84 -8.51 -0.88
C ALA A 102 16.40 -7.15 -1.32
N THR A 103 15.54 -6.14 -1.42
CA THR A 103 15.89 -4.82 -1.96
C THR A 103 16.21 -3.81 -0.85
N SER A 104 17.02 -2.79 -1.16
CA SER A 104 17.45 -1.81 -0.15
C SER A 104 16.28 -0.98 0.38
N MET A 105 15.39 -0.53 -0.50
CA MET A 105 14.18 0.20 -0.10
C MET A 105 13.29 -0.64 0.80
N SER A 106 13.16 -1.95 0.53
CA SER A 106 12.34 -2.84 1.34
C SER A 106 12.91 -3.01 2.75
N ARG A 107 14.25 -3.07 2.88
CA ARG A 107 14.92 -3.07 4.20
C ARG A 107 14.77 -1.74 4.94
N ASP A 108 14.81 -0.62 4.23
CA ASP A 108 14.61 0.69 4.86
C ASP A 108 13.17 0.86 5.36
N ILE A 109 12.17 0.44 4.58
CA ILE A 109 10.77 0.42 5.02
C ILE A 109 10.59 -0.48 6.25
N ALA A 110 11.24 -1.66 6.28
CA ALA A 110 11.17 -2.56 7.43
C ALA A 110 11.64 -1.87 8.73
N LYS A 111 12.68 -1.02 8.68
CA LYS A 111 13.12 -0.23 9.85
C LYS A 111 12.04 0.75 10.34
N TYR A 112 11.28 1.38 9.44
CA TYR A 112 10.15 2.23 9.84
C TYR A 112 9.03 1.41 10.47
N VAL A 113 8.73 0.22 9.92
CA VAL A 113 7.73 -0.70 10.49
C VAL A 113 8.14 -1.14 11.90
N ASP A 114 9.37 -1.64 12.07
CA ASP A 114 9.89 -2.09 13.37
C ASP A 114 9.97 -0.97 14.40
N GLY A 115 10.25 0.26 13.94
CA GLY A 115 10.29 1.46 14.77
C GLY A 115 8.91 2.04 15.11
N GLY A 116 7.81 1.48 14.59
CA GLY A 116 6.46 2.03 14.78
C GLY A 116 6.26 3.39 14.11
N LYS A 117 7.05 3.71 13.08
CA LYS A 117 7.08 4.99 12.35
C LYS A 117 6.36 4.88 11.02
N THR A 118 5.16 4.34 11.05
CA THR A 118 4.32 4.15 9.86
C THR A 118 3.03 4.94 9.97
N LEU A 119 2.57 5.42 8.82
CA LEU A 119 1.26 6.04 8.65
C LEU A 119 0.36 5.06 7.90
N GLU A 120 -0.86 4.89 8.37
CA GLU A 120 -1.84 4.05 7.70
C GLU A 120 -2.24 4.65 6.34
N TRP A 121 -2.40 3.78 5.36
CA TRP A 121 -2.94 4.12 4.05
C TRP A 121 -4.45 4.41 4.13
N ILE A 122 -4.78 5.70 4.22
CA ILE A 122 -6.17 6.17 4.36
C ILE A 122 -7.05 5.89 3.12
N ASN A 123 -6.44 5.63 1.96
CA ASN A 123 -7.16 5.36 0.71
C ASN A 123 -8.11 4.15 0.81
N THR A 124 -7.82 3.17 1.68
CA THR A 124 -8.70 2.01 1.93
C THR A 124 -10.04 2.40 2.57
N TYR A 125 -10.10 3.60 3.18
CA TYR A 125 -11.30 4.14 3.81
C TYR A 125 -12.13 5.01 2.87
N TYR A 126 -11.63 5.28 1.66
CA TYR A 126 -12.34 6.13 0.72
C TYR A 126 -13.65 5.46 0.28
N PRO A 127 -14.75 6.24 0.17
CA PRO A 127 -15.94 5.80 -0.53
C PRO A 127 -15.63 5.23 -1.91
N ALA A 128 -16.39 4.20 -2.30
CA ALA A 128 -16.30 3.62 -3.64
C ALA A 128 -16.43 4.72 -4.71
N GLY A 129 -15.48 4.74 -5.66
CA GLY A 129 -15.47 5.72 -6.75
C GLY A 129 -14.88 7.09 -6.39
N LEU A 130 -14.55 7.39 -5.12
CA LEU A 130 -13.97 8.68 -4.73
C LEU A 130 -12.66 8.97 -5.47
N GLN A 131 -11.83 7.96 -5.68
CA GLN A 131 -10.57 8.11 -6.42
C GLN A 131 -10.80 8.62 -7.84
N GLU A 132 -11.86 8.16 -8.52
CA GLU A 132 -12.16 8.56 -9.90
C GLU A 132 -12.80 9.94 -9.99
N THR A 133 -13.64 10.32 -9.02
CA THR A 133 -14.33 11.61 -9.05
C THR A 133 -13.48 12.72 -8.43
N VAL A 134 -12.97 12.52 -7.22
CA VAL A 134 -12.22 13.55 -6.49
C VAL A 134 -10.74 13.48 -6.85
N GLY A 135 -10.13 12.29 -6.74
CA GLY A 135 -8.68 12.12 -6.92
C GLY A 135 -8.22 12.40 -8.35
N LYS A 136 -8.95 11.88 -9.34
CA LYS A 136 -8.60 12.06 -10.75
C LYS A 136 -9.14 13.36 -11.34
N VAL A 137 -10.39 13.75 -11.07
CA VAL A 137 -10.99 14.93 -11.71
C VAL A 137 -10.77 16.20 -10.87
N SER A 138 -11.34 16.28 -9.68
CA SER A 138 -11.30 17.53 -8.88
C SER A 138 -9.89 17.95 -8.49
N MET A 139 -9.02 17.03 -8.06
CA MET A 139 -7.63 17.38 -7.74
C MET A 139 -6.84 17.84 -8.97
N GLN A 140 -7.01 17.21 -10.13
CA GLN A 140 -6.34 17.68 -11.36
C GLN A 140 -6.86 19.05 -11.80
N GLN A 141 -8.16 19.30 -11.67
CA GLN A 141 -8.74 20.63 -11.91
C GLN A 141 -8.16 21.68 -10.96
N TYR A 142 -8.01 21.34 -9.68
CA TYR A 142 -7.42 22.25 -8.69
C TYR A 142 -5.95 22.55 -9.02
N PHE A 143 -5.14 21.55 -9.35
CA PHE A 143 -3.74 21.74 -9.75
C PHE A 143 -3.56 22.49 -11.08
N THR A 144 -4.62 22.62 -11.87
CA THR A 144 -4.62 23.37 -13.14
C THR A 144 -5.44 24.65 -13.06
N ASP A 145 -5.67 25.16 -11.84
CA ASP A 145 -6.37 26.41 -11.54
C ASP A 145 -7.81 26.51 -12.11
N LYS A 146 -8.43 25.38 -12.42
CA LYS A 146 -9.80 25.32 -12.98
C LYS A 146 -10.89 25.38 -11.91
N ILE A 147 -10.57 25.04 -10.67
CA ILE A 147 -11.46 25.14 -9.52
C ILE A 147 -10.69 25.73 -8.33
N SER A 148 -11.41 26.37 -7.41
CA SER A 148 -10.80 26.90 -6.19
C SER A 148 -10.52 25.80 -5.15
N ALA A 149 -9.74 26.14 -4.13
CA ALA A 149 -9.57 25.26 -2.97
C ALA A 149 -10.90 24.98 -2.24
N ALA A 150 -11.81 25.97 -2.22
CA ALA A 150 -13.13 25.82 -1.63
C ALA A 150 -14.00 24.84 -2.42
N ASP A 151 -13.92 24.88 -3.75
CA ASP A 151 -14.62 23.94 -4.64
C ASP A 151 -14.09 22.51 -4.46
N LEU A 152 -12.76 22.34 -4.35
CA LEU A 152 -12.16 21.04 -4.05
C LEU A 152 -12.61 20.51 -2.69
N ALA A 153 -12.61 21.36 -1.66
CA ALA A 153 -13.06 20.98 -0.31
C ALA A 153 -14.53 20.55 -0.33
N LYS A 154 -15.38 21.25 -1.09
CA LYS A 154 -16.77 20.86 -1.30
C LYS A 154 -16.91 19.52 -2.02
N ALA A 155 -16.15 19.30 -3.10
CA ALA A 155 -16.17 18.03 -3.83
C ALA A 155 -15.75 16.84 -2.94
N ILE A 156 -14.72 17.02 -2.11
CA ILE A 156 -14.34 16.03 -1.10
C ILE A 156 -15.52 15.80 -0.15
N GLN A 157 -16.05 16.85 0.48
CA GLN A 157 -17.13 16.71 1.46
C GLN A 157 -18.36 15.99 0.90
N ASP A 158 -18.76 16.33 -0.32
CA ASP A 158 -19.91 15.74 -0.99
C ASP A 158 -19.67 14.26 -1.33
N ALA A 159 -18.46 13.86 -1.72
CA ALA A 159 -18.13 12.45 -1.96
C ALA A 159 -18.27 11.58 -0.68
N TRP A 160 -18.02 12.16 0.48
CA TRP A 160 -18.20 11.50 1.78
C TRP A 160 -19.66 11.54 2.27
N LYS A 161 -20.45 12.54 1.88
CA LYS A 161 -21.88 12.65 2.22
C LYS A 161 -22.73 11.79 1.30
N GLY A 162 -23.36 10.75 1.84
CA GLY A 162 -24.31 9.90 1.09
C GLY A 162 -23.71 8.62 0.51
N SER A 163 -22.40 8.41 0.68
CA SER A 163 -21.77 7.13 0.36
C SER A 163 -22.01 6.11 1.45
N VAL A 164 -22.44 4.90 1.08
CA VAL A 164 -22.46 3.76 2.00
C VAL A 164 -21.04 3.51 2.46
N LYS A 165 -20.86 3.52 3.77
CA LYS A 165 -19.60 3.33 4.45
C LYS A 165 -19.18 1.87 4.32
N THR A 166 -18.54 1.48 3.23
CA THR A 166 -18.18 0.09 2.94
C THR A 166 -16.86 -0.35 3.56
N TRP A 167 -16.31 0.40 4.52
CA TRP A 167 -15.05 0.02 5.16
C TRP A 167 -15.24 -1.21 6.04
N ARG A 168 -14.20 -2.05 6.08
CA ARG A 168 -14.00 -3.24 6.92
C ARG A 168 -15.11 -3.47 7.97
N GLY A 169 -16.10 -4.30 7.62
CA GLY A 169 -17.09 -4.79 8.58
C GLY A 169 -18.13 -3.77 9.07
N ALA A 170 -18.15 -2.53 8.54
CA ALA A 170 -19.29 -1.65 8.77
C ALA A 170 -20.51 -2.22 8.02
N ALA A 171 -21.49 -2.69 8.80
CA ALA A 171 -22.73 -3.24 8.27
C ALA A 171 -23.39 -2.24 7.30
N LYS A 172 -23.91 -2.75 6.20
CA LYS A 172 -24.91 -2.04 5.38
C LYS A 172 -26.23 -1.99 6.14
#